data_AF-B6XKQ4-F1
#
_entry.id   AF-B6XKQ4-F1
#
_cell.length_a   1.000
_cell.length_b   1.000
_cell.length_c   1.000
_cell.angle_alpha   90.00
_cell.angle_beta   90.00
_cell.angle_gamma   90.00
#
_symmetry.space_group_name_H-M   'P 1'
#
loop_
_entity.id
_entity.type
_entity.pdbx_description
1 polymer ?
#
loop_
_entity_poly.entity_id
_entity_poly.type
_entity_poly.pdbx_seq_one_letter_code
_entity_poly.pdbx_strand_id
1 'polypeptide(L)'
;MDFDWISATALVVGIGSLCLTYKSTTSAKRAIDTSISLYEKQKKDYEKKQEEENKRKLDAIKIIIMEDIKSNYFLFINILKIIKTISDGIDVKLSSCKFSEYQLINMNLIDSGNIHQAVYKKSNYSDSQKYLFELIQLDFDISKVFLEMKISGSVYDNLIPTIIVMIEDNAVSDNIIRNYLPLIENYKYEMELLYEMCSDKDTRHLSDYINMLSSL
;
A
#
# COMPACT_ATOMS: atom_id res chain seq x y z
N MET A 1 33.10 -37.02 82.43
CA MET A 1 32.40 -35.99 81.62
C MET A 1 32.35 -36.56 80.21
N ASP A 2 31.33 -37.37 79.94
CA ASP A 2 31.10 -37.92 78.62
C ASP A 2 30.54 -36.78 77.79
N PHE A 3 31.43 -36.15 77.02
CA PHE A 3 31.03 -35.20 76.01
C PHE A 3 30.03 -35.94 75.12
N ASP A 4 28.76 -35.51 75.12
CA ASP A 4 27.67 -36.10 74.32
C ASP A 4 28.00 -35.94 72.83
N TRP A 5 28.88 -36.81 72.34
CA TRP A 5 29.35 -36.83 70.97
C TRP A 5 28.19 -37.03 70.00
N ILE A 6 27.10 -37.65 70.46
CA ILE A 6 25.83 -37.84 69.77
C ILE A 6 25.10 -36.50 69.58
N SER A 7 25.06 -35.63 70.59
CA SER A 7 24.42 -34.32 70.47
C SER A 7 25.27 -33.36 69.62
N ALA A 8 26.60 -33.44 69.75
CA ALA A 8 27.53 -32.70 68.90
C ALA A 8 27.43 -33.12 67.42
N THR A 9 27.35 -34.42 67.13
CA THR A 9 27.18 -34.92 65.75
C THR A 9 25.80 -34.59 65.17
N ALA A 10 24.72 -34.70 65.95
CA ALA A 10 23.39 -34.30 65.52
C ALA A 10 23.30 -32.80 65.17
N LEU A 11 23.95 -31.94 65.95
CA LEU A 11 24.01 -30.50 65.70
C LEU A 11 24.82 -30.17 64.43
N VAL A 12 25.94 -30.86 64.19
CA VAL A 12 26.74 -30.70 62.95
C VAL A 12 25.97 -31.18 61.72
N VAL A 13 25.27 -32.30 61.80
CA VAL A 13 24.41 -32.81 60.72
C VAL A 13 23.24 -31.84 60.46
N GLY A 14 22.63 -31.29 61.52
CA GLY A 14 21.57 -30.29 61.41
C GLY A 14 22.01 -28.98 60.77
N ILE A 15 23.18 -28.45 61.15
CA ILE A 15 23.76 -27.24 60.53
C ILE A 15 24.18 -27.54 59.08
N GLY A 16 24.73 -28.72 58.82
CA GLY A 16 25.11 -29.17 57.48
C GLY A 16 23.92 -29.27 56.53
N SER A 17 22.82 -29.86 56.99
CA SER A 17 21.58 -29.95 56.20
C SER A 17 20.98 -28.57 55.94
N LEU A 18 20.93 -27.69 56.95
CA LEU A 18 20.44 -26.32 56.80
C LEU A 18 21.27 -25.53 55.77
N CYS A 19 22.59 -25.69 55.81
CA CYS A 19 23.52 -25.01 54.89
C CYS A 19 23.36 -25.52 53.45
N LEU A 20 23.14 -26.83 53.27
CA LEU A 20 22.83 -27.43 51.96
C LEU A 20 21.48 -26.95 51.42
N THR A 21 20.44 -26.90 52.25
CA THR A 21 19.11 -26.41 51.86
C THR A 21 19.15 -24.93 51.49
N TYR A 22 19.90 -24.11 52.24
CA TYR A 22 20.10 -22.69 51.93
C TYR A 22 20.85 -22.47 50.61
N LYS A 23 21.93 -23.24 50.36
CA LYS A 23 22.64 -23.19 49.07
C LYS A 23 21.78 -23.66 47.90
N SER A 24 20.96 -24.69 48.12
CA SER A 24 20.04 -25.22 47.11
C SER A 24 18.95 -24.20 46.76
N THR A 25 18.30 -23.60 47.75
CA THR A 25 17.25 -22.58 47.54
C THR A 25 17.78 -21.30 46.90
N THR A 26 18.97 -20.83 47.30
CA THR A 26 19.61 -19.67 46.65
C THR A 26 20.05 -19.96 45.22
N SER A 27 20.51 -21.18 44.92
CA SER A 27 20.85 -21.59 43.55
C SER A 27 19.60 -21.75 42.69
N ALA A 28 18.53 -22.33 43.23
CA ALA A 28 17.24 -22.45 42.55
C ALA A 28 16.65 -21.07 42.23
N LYS A 29 16.70 -20.12 43.18
CA LYS A 29 16.27 -18.73 42.94
C LYS A 29 17.06 -18.08 41.80
N ARG A 30 18.40 -18.23 41.79
CA ARG A 30 19.24 -17.70 40.70
C ARG A 30 18.93 -18.35 39.35
N ALA A 31 18.66 -19.66 39.31
CA ALA A 31 18.29 -20.35 38.09
C ALA A 31 16.93 -19.83 37.54
N ILE A 32 15.96 -19.61 38.42
CA ILE A 32 14.66 -19.02 38.07
C ILE A 32 14.84 -17.59 37.53
N ASP A 33 15.55 -16.72 38.26
CA ASP A 33 15.80 -15.34 37.83
C ASP A 33 16.53 -15.29 36.46
N THR A 34 17.48 -16.20 36.26
CA THR A 34 18.21 -16.32 34.98
C THR A 34 17.25 -16.78 33.87
N SER A 35 16.39 -17.76 34.13
CA SER A 35 15.41 -18.25 33.14
C SER A 35 14.42 -17.16 32.74
N ILE A 36 13.91 -16.37 33.70
CA ILE A 36 13.00 -15.24 33.42
C ILE A 36 13.72 -14.21 32.53
N SER A 37 14.96 -13.86 32.86
CA SER A 37 15.74 -12.90 32.07
C SER A 37 16.03 -13.38 30.64
N LEU A 38 16.19 -14.70 30.45
CA LEU A 38 16.37 -15.33 29.15
C LEU A 38 15.07 -15.30 28.34
N TYR A 39 13.94 -15.63 28.95
CA TYR A 39 12.63 -15.54 28.31
C TYR A 39 12.28 -14.11 27.88
N GLU A 40 12.55 -13.11 28.73
CA GLU A 40 12.31 -11.70 28.38
C GLU A 40 13.21 -11.23 27.23
N LYS A 41 14.48 -11.66 27.19
CA LYS A 41 15.36 -11.39 26.06
C LYS A 41 14.86 -12.05 24.77
N GLN A 42 14.48 -13.33 24.83
CA GLN A 42 13.95 -14.05 23.68
C GLN A 42 12.68 -13.42 23.13
N LYS A 43 11.78 -12.97 24.02
CA LYS A 43 10.56 -12.25 23.62
C LYS A 43 10.89 -10.96 22.88
N LYS A 44 11.79 -10.13 23.43
CA LYS A 44 12.21 -8.88 22.79
C LYS A 44 12.92 -9.09 21.45
N ASP A 45 13.76 -10.12 21.35
CA ASP A 45 14.46 -10.45 20.11
C ASP A 45 13.49 -10.97 19.04
N TYR A 46 12.44 -11.71 19.44
CA TYR A 46 11.38 -12.15 18.55
C TYR A 46 10.52 -10.97 18.05
N GLU A 47 10.10 -10.09 18.96
CA GLU A 47 9.33 -8.88 18.62
C GLU A 47 10.10 -8.00 17.62
N LYS A 48 11.40 -7.76 17.84
CA LYS A 48 12.25 -6.99 16.91
C LYS A 48 12.36 -7.63 15.53
N LYS A 49 12.57 -8.96 15.47
CA LYS A 49 12.64 -9.67 14.19
C LYS A 49 11.33 -9.58 13.43
N GLN A 50 10.21 -9.69 14.14
CA GLN A 50 8.88 -9.57 13.55
C GLN A 50 8.61 -8.15 13.04
N GLU A 51 9.01 -7.12 13.78
CA GLU A 51 8.92 -5.73 13.34
C GLU A 51 9.75 -5.47 12.07
N GLU A 52 10.99 -5.96 12.01
CA GLU A 52 11.83 -5.84 10.82
C GLU A 52 11.25 -6.59 9.61
N GLU A 53 10.71 -7.79 9.82
CA GLU A 53 10.07 -8.57 8.77
C GLU A 53 8.80 -7.88 8.25
N ASN A 54 7.97 -7.35 9.15
CA ASN A 54 6.76 -6.59 8.81
C ASN A 54 7.13 -5.33 8.03
N LYS A 55 8.19 -4.62 8.42
CA LYS A 55 8.68 -3.46 7.68
C LYS A 55 9.10 -3.82 6.25
N ARG A 56 9.90 -4.89 6.08
CA ARG A 56 10.31 -5.35 4.74
C ARG A 56 9.13 -5.77 3.87
N LYS A 57 8.13 -6.43 4.45
CA LYS A 57 6.89 -6.80 3.75
C LYS A 57 6.12 -5.55 3.30
N LEU A 58 5.97 -4.58 4.20
CA LEU A 58 5.30 -3.32 3.88
C LEU A 58 6.01 -2.57 2.74
N ASP A 59 7.34 -2.47 2.81
CA ASP A 59 8.14 -1.80 1.77
C ASP A 59 7.97 -2.49 0.41
N ALA A 60 7.97 -3.83 0.37
CA ALA A 60 7.73 -4.59 -0.86
C ALA A 60 6.32 -4.35 -1.43
N ILE A 61 5.29 -4.33 -0.58
CA ILE A 61 3.91 -4.07 -1.02
C ILE A 61 3.78 -2.63 -1.55
N LYS A 62 4.40 -1.65 -0.89
CA LYS A 62 4.42 -0.24 -1.35
C LYS A 62 4.99 -0.11 -2.76
N ILE A 63 6.10 -0.80 -3.06
CA ILE A 63 6.71 -0.79 -4.40
C ILE A 63 5.73 -1.33 -5.45
N ILE A 64 5.05 -2.45 -5.16
CA ILE A 64 4.07 -3.05 -6.08
C ILE A 64 2.91 -2.08 -6.34
N ILE A 65 2.39 -1.45 -5.29
CA ILE A 65 1.31 -0.44 -5.41
C ILE A 65 1.78 0.75 -6.26
N MET A 66 3.00 1.24 -6.04
CA MET A 66 3.54 2.38 -6.80
C MET A 66 3.67 2.07 -8.30
N GLU A 67 4.15 0.88 -8.66
CA GLU A 67 4.27 0.48 -10.07
C GLU A 67 2.90 0.35 -10.73
N ASP A 68 1.91 -0.22 -10.03
CA ASP A 68 0.52 -0.27 -10.52
C ASP A 68 -0.07 1.13 -10.71
N ILE A 69 0.16 2.06 -9.77
CA ILE A 69 -0.31 3.45 -9.89
C ILE A 69 0.35 4.13 -11.10
N LYS A 70 1.67 4.06 -11.26
CA LYS A 70 2.38 4.68 -12.38
C LYS A 70 1.83 4.21 -13.73
N SER A 71 1.62 2.90 -13.86
CA SER A 71 1.10 2.30 -15.10
C SER A 71 -0.29 2.83 -15.45
N ASN A 72 -1.20 2.89 -14.46
CA ASN A 72 -2.57 3.35 -14.69
C ASN A 72 -2.67 4.87 -14.84
N TYR A 73 -1.89 5.64 -14.07
CA TYR A 73 -1.95 7.09 -14.04
C TYR A 73 -1.47 7.73 -15.36
N PHE A 74 -0.45 7.16 -16.03
CA PHE A 74 0.00 7.65 -17.33
C PHE A 74 -1.12 7.61 -18.39
N LEU A 75 -1.86 6.50 -18.45
CA LEU A 75 -2.98 6.33 -19.37
C LEU A 75 -4.16 7.24 -18.99
N PHE A 76 -4.42 7.33 -17.68
CA PHE A 76 -5.49 8.15 -17.11
C PHE A 76 -5.33 9.65 -17.40
N ILE A 77 -4.13 10.23 -17.28
CA ILE A 77 -3.91 11.67 -17.51
C ILE A 77 -4.35 12.10 -18.90
N ASN A 78 -4.08 11.28 -19.93
CA ASN A 78 -4.41 11.63 -21.30
C ASN A 78 -5.92 11.66 -21.51
N ILE A 79 -6.66 10.79 -20.82
CA ILE A 79 -8.12 10.75 -20.83
C ILE A 79 -8.69 11.94 -20.08
N LEU A 80 -8.13 12.30 -18.92
CA LEU A 80 -8.53 13.49 -18.19
C LEU A 80 -8.32 14.78 -19.02
N LYS A 81 -7.21 14.89 -19.75
CA LYS A 81 -6.96 16.02 -20.67
C LYS A 81 -8.05 16.10 -21.73
N ILE A 82 -8.40 14.98 -22.36
CA ILE A 82 -9.48 14.91 -23.35
C ILE A 82 -10.81 15.40 -22.76
N ILE A 83 -11.17 14.92 -21.58
CA ILE A 83 -12.45 15.27 -20.93
C ILE A 83 -12.47 16.76 -20.55
N LYS A 84 -11.34 17.32 -20.10
CA LYS A 84 -11.22 18.75 -19.81
C LYS A 84 -11.39 19.61 -21.06
N THR A 85 -10.72 19.26 -22.16
CA THR A 85 -10.85 19.99 -23.44
C THR A 85 -12.31 20.06 -23.90
N ILE A 86 -13.05 18.95 -23.79
CA ILE A 86 -14.49 18.94 -24.14
C ILE A 86 -15.30 19.78 -23.14
N SER A 87 -15.01 19.66 -21.84
CA SER A 87 -15.70 20.43 -20.79
C SER A 87 -15.51 21.95 -20.94
N ASP A 88 -14.39 22.38 -21.52
CA ASP A 88 -14.10 23.80 -21.80
C ASP A 88 -14.85 24.33 -23.04
N GLY A 89 -15.66 23.49 -23.69
CA GLY A 89 -16.49 23.85 -24.85
C GLY A 89 -15.71 23.97 -26.15
N ILE A 90 -14.53 23.33 -26.25
CA ILE A 90 -13.74 23.29 -27.47
C ILE A 90 -14.34 22.26 -28.42
N ASP A 91 -14.57 22.66 -29.66
CA ASP A 91 -15.08 21.78 -30.71
C ASP A 91 -14.04 20.74 -31.09
N VAL A 92 -14.37 19.47 -30.80
CA VAL A 92 -13.50 18.33 -31.03
C VAL A 92 -14.21 17.26 -31.83
N LYS A 93 -13.48 16.63 -32.74
CA LYS A 93 -13.89 15.40 -33.39
C LYS A 93 -13.19 14.23 -32.73
N LEU A 94 -13.95 13.37 -32.10
CA LEU A 94 -13.42 12.20 -31.41
C LEU A 94 -13.63 10.94 -32.26
N SER A 95 -12.67 10.01 -32.21
CA SER A 95 -12.81 8.67 -32.79
C SER A 95 -12.17 7.64 -31.87
N SER A 96 -12.68 6.41 -31.92
CA SER A 96 -12.22 5.32 -31.07
C SER A 96 -11.84 4.09 -31.89
N CYS A 97 -10.84 3.34 -31.44
CA CYS A 97 -10.45 2.05 -32.00
C CYS A 97 -10.14 1.08 -30.86
N LYS A 98 -10.80 -0.09 -30.86
CA LYS A 98 -10.59 -1.12 -29.85
C LYS A 98 -9.55 -2.15 -30.30
N PHE A 99 -8.55 -2.39 -29.47
CA PHE A 99 -7.46 -3.33 -29.71
C PHE A 99 -7.30 -4.29 -28.52
N SER A 100 -7.92 -5.47 -28.58
CA SER A 100 -7.84 -6.48 -27.51
C SER A 100 -8.23 -5.90 -26.13
N GLU A 101 -7.23 -5.58 -25.29
CA GLU A 101 -7.35 -5.02 -23.94
C GLU A 101 -7.30 -3.48 -23.88
N TYR A 102 -6.93 -2.83 -24.99
CA TYR A 102 -6.74 -1.40 -25.09
C TYR A 102 -7.84 -0.77 -25.95
N GLN A 103 -8.15 0.49 -25.67
CA GLN A 103 -9.00 1.31 -26.52
C GLN A 103 -8.27 2.62 -26.78
N LEU A 104 -7.94 2.86 -28.05
CA LEU A 104 -7.36 4.12 -28.48
C LEU A 104 -8.50 5.13 -28.69
N ILE A 105 -8.37 6.30 -28.10
CA ILE A 105 -9.25 7.44 -28.28
C ILE A 105 -8.42 8.54 -28.96
N ASN A 106 -8.80 8.90 -30.17
CA ASN A 106 -8.21 10.02 -30.89
C ASN A 106 -9.14 11.22 -30.78
N MET A 107 -8.59 12.37 -30.41
CA MET A 107 -9.24 13.66 -30.41
C MET A 107 -8.58 14.53 -31.46
N ASN A 108 -9.35 15.02 -32.43
CA ASN A 108 -8.90 16.01 -33.39
C ASN A 108 -9.56 17.36 -33.05
N LEU A 109 -8.75 18.37 -32.77
CA LEU A 109 -9.24 19.74 -32.57
C LEU A 109 -9.66 20.31 -33.92
N ILE A 110 -10.94 20.64 -34.08
CA ILE A 110 -11.51 21.01 -35.39
C ILE A 110 -10.84 22.28 -35.96
N ASP A 111 -10.49 23.23 -35.09
CA ASP A 111 -9.93 24.52 -35.50
C ASP A 111 -8.40 24.56 -35.59
N SER A 112 -7.70 23.64 -34.93
CA SER A 112 -6.23 23.67 -34.86
C SER A 112 -5.55 22.51 -35.59
N GLY A 113 -6.30 21.48 -36.00
CA GLY A 113 -5.77 20.27 -36.64
C GLY A 113 -4.87 19.41 -35.74
N ASN A 114 -4.76 19.73 -34.45
CA ASN A 114 -3.95 18.97 -33.51
C ASN A 114 -4.70 17.70 -33.13
N ILE A 115 -4.00 16.56 -33.23
CA ILE A 115 -4.51 15.27 -32.82
C ILE A 115 -3.91 14.92 -31.46
N HIS A 116 -4.75 14.86 -30.44
CA HIS A 116 -4.41 14.27 -29.15
C HIS A 116 -4.84 12.81 -29.14
N GLN A 117 -3.93 11.91 -28.76
CA GLN A 117 -4.22 10.49 -28.65
C GLN A 117 -4.16 10.09 -27.17
N ALA A 118 -5.18 9.35 -26.72
CA ALA A 118 -5.18 8.70 -25.42
C ALA A 118 -5.37 7.21 -25.60
N VAL A 119 -4.57 6.43 -24.90
CA VAL A 119 -4.76 4.98 -24.80
C VAL A 119 -5.48 4.72 -23.49
N TYR A 120 -6.68 4.17 -23.56
CA TYR A 120 -7.36 3.58 -22.42
C TYR A 120 -6.95 2.11 -22.31
N LYS A 121 -6.59 1.70 -21.10
CA LYS A 121 -6.59 0.30 -20.69
C LYS A 121 -7.47 0.22 -19.46
N LYS A 122 -8.30 -0.82 -19.37
CA LYS A 122 -9.03 -1.10 -18.14
C LYS A 122 -8.03 -1.23 -16.99
N SER A 123 -8.30 -0.55 -15.89
CA SER A 123 -7.44 -0.52 -14.72
C SER A 123 -7.20 -1.96 -14.25
N ASN A 124 -5.96 -2.41 -14.28
CA ASN A 124 -5.62 -3.73 -13.76
C ASN A 124 -4.69 -3.58 -12.56
N TYR A 125 -5.25 -3.84 -11.38
CA TYR A 125 -4.53 -3.85 -10.11
C TYR A 125 -4.27 -5.29 -9.61
N SER A 126 -4.40 -6.31 -10.47
CA SER A 126 -4.44 -7.73 -10.09
C SER A 126 -3.31 -8.16 -9.15
N ASP A 127 -2.14 -7.55 -9.28
CA ASP A 127 -0.98 -7.90 -8.47
C ASP A 127 -1.00 -7.23 -7.09
N SER A 128 -1.26 -5.93 -7.00
CA SER A 128 -1.45 -5.26 -5.70
C SER A 128 -2.70 -5.76 -4.94
N GLN A 129 -3.74 -6.28 -5.59
CA GLN A 129 -4.92 -6.80 -4.88
C GLN A 129 -4.61 -8.02 -3.99
N LYS A 130 -3.66 -8.86 -4.40
CA LYS A 130 -3.32 -10.09 -3.67
C LYS A 130 -2.84 -9.79 -2.25
N TYR A 131 -2.30 -8.59 -2.04
CA TYR A 131 -1.70 -8.15 -0.79
C TYR A 131 -2.64 -7.33 0.09
N LEU A 132 -3.92 -7.14 -0.28
CA LEU A 132 -4.83 -6.27 0.47
C LEU A 132 -5.00 -6.69 1.94
N PHE A 133 -5.18 -7.99 2.20
CA PHE A 133 -5.34 -8.48 3.57
C PHE A 133 -4.07 -8.32 4.40
N GLU A 134 -2.91 -8.51 3.79
CA GLU A 134 -1.61 -8.30 4.44
C GLU A 134 -1.37 -6.82 4.71
N LEU A 135 -1.73 -5.96 3.75
CA LEU A 135 -1.64 -4.51 3.88
C LEU A 135 -2.53 -3.98 5.01
N ILE A 136 -3.77 -4.48 5.18
CA ILE A 136 -4.65 -4.10 6.29
C ILE A 136 -4.00 -4.38 7.66
N GLN A 137 -3.20 -5.45 7.76
CA GLN A 137 -2.51 -5.81 9.00
C GLN A 137 -1.24 -4.98 9.23
N LEU A 138 -0.59 -4.52 8.16
CA LEU A 138 0.69 -3.82 8.21
C LEU A 138 0.53 -2.30 8.28
N ASP A 139 -0.40 -1.73 7.52
CA ASP A 139 -0.66 -0.29 7.43
C ASP A 139 -2.11 -0.02 7.01
N PHE A 140 -2.95 0.27 8.00
CA PHE A 140 -4.38 0.50 7.79
C PHE A 140 -4.67 1.72 6.93
N ASP A 141 -3.90 2.80 7.09
CA ASP A 141 -4.17 4.07 6.40
C ASP A 141 -3.91 3.91 4.90
N ILE A 142 -2.80 3.28 4.52
CA ILE A 142 -2.52 2.95 3.11
C ILE A 142 -3.60 2.01 2.56
N SER A 143 -4.02 1.01 3.34
CA SER A 143 -5.04 0.06 2.91
C SER A 143 -6.39 0.72 2.60
N LYS A 144 -6.77 1.74 3.38
CA LYS A 144 -8.00 2.49 3.22
C LYS A 144 -7.97 3.29 1.91
N VAL A 145 -6.91 4.06 1.69
CA VAL A 145 -6.78 4.86 0.46
C VAL A 145 -6.70 3.97 -0.78
N PHE A 146 -6.03 2.81 -0.68
CA PHE A 146 -6.00 1.82 -1.77
C PHE A 146 -7.37 1.23 -2.10
N LEU A 147 -8.22 1.01 -1.10
CA LEU A 147 -9.60 0.58 -1.31
C LEU A 147 -10.45 1.66 -1.97
N GLU A 148 -10.36 2.90 -1.50
CA GLU A 148 -11.06 4.06 -2.07
C GLU A 148 -10.68 4.24 -3.54
N MET A 149 -9.37 4.27 -3.83
CA MET A 149 -8.84 4.31 -5.20
C MET A 149 -9.41 3.20 -6.08
N LYS A 150 -9.54 1.97 -5.58
CA LYS A 150 -10.11 0.87 -6.37
C LYS A 150 -11.59 1.02 -6.66
N ILE A 151 -12.36 1.50 -5.68
CA ILE A 151 -13.79 1.75 -5.87
C ILE A 151 -13.95 2.80 -6.97
N SER A 152 -13.24 3.92 -6.86
CA SER A 152 -13.23 4.98 -7.87
C SER A 152 -12.73 4.49 -9.24
N GLY A 153 -11.67 3.67 -9.27
CA GLY A 153 -11.14 3.05 -10.49
C GLY A 153 -12.14 2.12 -11.18
N SER A 154 -12.96 1.39 -10.42
CA SER A 154 -14.02 0.55 -11.00
C SER A 154 -15.13 1.37 -11.65
N VAL A 155 -15.45 2.54 -11.08
CA VAL A 155 -16.41 3.49 -11.67
C VAL A 155 -15.83 4.05 -12.96
N TYR A 156 -14.56 4.48 -12.92
CA TYR A 156 -13.82 4.95 -14.09
C TYR A 156 -13.79 3.91 -15.22
N ASP A 157 -13.50 2.65 -14.89
CA ASP A 157 -13.39 1.56 -15.86
C ASP A 157 -14.69 1.28 -16.63
N ASN A 158 -15.83 1.55 -15.99
CA ASN A 158 -17.14 1.41 -16.62
C ASN A 158 -17.56 2.67 -17.38
N LEU A 159 -17.12 3.84 -16.90
CA LEU A 159 -17.53 5.14 -17.38
C LEU A 159 -16.81 5.54 -18.67
N ILE A 160 -15.51 5.27 -18.79
CA ILE A 160 -14.75 5.60 -20.02
C ILE A 160 -15.33 4.90 -21.26
N PRO A 161 -15.61 3.58 -21.24
CA PRO A 161 -16.31 2.93 -22.36
C PRO A 161 -17.65 3.59 -22.70
N THR A 162 -18.43 4.02 -21.69
CA THR A 162 -19.71 4.72 -21.92
C THR A 162 -19.51 6.06 -22.59
N ILE A 163 -18.52 6.87 -22.15
CA ILE A 163 -18.16 8.12 -22.82
C ILE A 163 -17.79 7.85 -24.28
N ILE A 164 -17.04 6.78 -24.55
CA ILE A 164 -16.62 6.44 -25.91
C ILE A 164 -17.81 6.04 -26.80
N VAL A 165 -18.77 5.26 -26.30
CA VAL A 165 -19.99 4.94 -27.08
C VAL A 165 -20.79 6.21 -27.37
N MET A 166 -20.95 7.08 -26.36
CA MET A 166 -21.67 8.35 -26.55
C MET A 166 -20.98 9.27 -27.57
N ILE A 167 -19.65 9.23 -27.62
CA ILE A 167 -18.83 9.90 -28.64
C ILE A 167 -19.16 9.37 -30.04
N GLU A 168 -19.20 8.05 -30.21
CA GLU A 168 -19.48 7.42 -31.51
C GLU A 168 -20.89 7.76 -32.02
N ASP A 169 -21.85 7.91 -31.12
CA ASP A 169 -23.24 8.24 -31.44
C ASP A 169 -23.51 9.75 -31.60
N ASN A 170 -22.48 10.62 -31.53
CA ASN A 170 -22.62 12.09 -31.52
C ASN A 170 -23.60 12.59 -30.42
N ALA A 171 -23.76 11.81 -29.35
CA ALA A 171 -24.75 12.03 -28.30
C ALA A 171 -24.13 12.54 -26.99
N VAL A 172 -22.86 12.94 -27.03
CA VAL A 172 -22.17 13.48 -25.86
C VAL A 172 -22.81 14.79 -25.45
N SER A 173 -23.60 14.72 -24.40
CA SER A 173 -24.14 15.91 -23.73
C SER A 173 -23.06 16.48 -22.81
N ASP A 174 -22.79 17.79 -22.90
CA ASP A 174 -21.94 18.53 -21.96
C ASP A 174 -22.27 18.22 -20.49
N ASN A 175 -23.55 17.92 -20.22
CA ASN A 175 -24.05 17.61 -18.89
C ASN A 175 -23.51 16.29 -18.33
N ILE A 176 -23.21 15.32 -19.20
CA ILE A 176 -22.63 14.02 -18.85
C ILE A 176 -21.17 14.20 -18.44
N ILE A 177 -20.41 14.96 -19.23
CA ILE A 177 -19.01 15.26 -18.93
C ILE A 177 -18.86 16.06 -17.63
N ARG A 178 -19.72 17.07 -17.42
CA ARG A 178 -19.71 17.88 -16.19
C ARG A 178 -20.01 17.08 -14.92
N ASN A 179 -20.88 16.07 -15.01
CA ASN A 179 -21.21 15.22 -13.86
C ASN A 179 -20.09 14.22 -13.53
N TYR A 180 -19.27 13.86 -14.52
CA TYR A 180 -18.23 12.85 -14.35
C TYR A 180 -16.84 13.42 -14.08
N LEU A 181 -16.57 14.66 -14.50
CA LEU A 181 -15.29 15.32 -14.25
C LEU A 181 -14.88 15.29 -12.76
N PRO A 182 -15.77 15.57 -11.77
CA PRO A 182 -15.40 15.49 -10.36
C PRO A 182 -15.01 14.09 -9.89
N LEU A 183 -15.66 13.03 -10.43
CA LEU A 183 -15.35 11.64 -10.08
C LEU A 183 -13.97 11.23 -10.62
N ILE A 184 -13.67 11.66 -11.84
CA ILE A 184 -12.38 11.41 -12.49
C ILE A 184 -11.28 12.17 -11.76
N GLU A 185 -11.50 13.44 -11.40
CA GLU A 185 -10.55 14.21 -10.59
C GLU A 185 -10.34 13.64 -9.19
N ASN A 186 -11.38 13.06 -8.56
CA ASN A 186 -11.23 12.37 -7.28
C ASN A 186 -10.35 11.12 -7.41
N TYR A 187 -10.56 10.31 -8.45
CA TYR A 187 -9.71 9.15 -8.72
C TYR A 187 -8.24 9.54 -8.95
N LYS A 188 -8.00 10.66 -9.65
CA LYS A 188 -6.66 11.24 -9.80
C LYS A 188 -6.02 11.52 -8.43
N TYR A 189 -6.76 12.22 -7.57
CA TYR A 189 -6.29 12.60 -6.24
C TYR A 189 -5.97 11.37 -5.39
N GLU A 190 -6.81 10.34 -5.41
CA GLU A 190 -6.59 9.09 -4.68
C GLU A 190 -5.32 8.36 -5.16
N MET A 191 -5.06 8.32 -6.47
CA MET A 191 -3.82 7.77 -7.03
C MET A 191 -2.58 8.55 -6.58
N GLU A 192 -2.64 9.89 -6.61
CA GLU A 192 -1.52 10.75 -6.18
C GLU A 192 -1.25 10.61 -4.69
N LEU A 193 -2.30 10.65 -3.86
CA LEU A 193 -2.19 10.48 -2.42
C LEU A 193 -1.60 9.11 -2.07
N LEU A 194 -2.10 8.04 -2.67
CA LEU A 194 -1.58 6.70 -2.41
C LEU A 194 -0.12 6.55 -2.86
N TYR A 195 0.24 7.17 -3.99
CA TYR A 195 1.62 7.21 -4.43
C TYR A 195 2.53 7.91 -3.42
N GLU A 196 2.11 9.07 -2.91
CA GLU A 196 2.86 9.82 -1.90
C GLU A 196 3.00 9.06 -0.56
N MET A 197 1.97 8.33 -0.14
CA MET A 197 2.03 7.50 1.07
C MET A 197 2.99 6.29 0.93
N CYS A 198 3.11 5.77 -0.29
CA CYS A 198 4.00 4.64 -0.60
C CYS A 198 5.44 5.09 -0.95
N SER A 199 5.60 6.33 -1.39
CA SER A 199 6.85 6.95 -1.81
C SER A 199 7.64 7.45 -0.59
N ASP A 200 8.90 7.02 -0.47
CA ASP A 200 9.82 7.70 0.46
C ASP A 200 10.06 9.13 -0.05
N LYS A 201 10.10 10.09 0.89
CA LYS A 201 10.11 11.57 0.71
C LYS A 201 11.06 12.15 -0.36
N ASP A 202 11.97 11.36 -0.93
CA ASP A 202 12.93 11.74 -1.97
C ASP A 202 12.50 11.40 -3.41
N THR A 203 11.34 10.76 -3.61
CA THR A 203 10.83 10.53 -4.97
C THR A 203 9.93 11.70 -5.40
N ARG A 204 10.40 12.46 -6.40
CA ARG A 204 9.71 13.60 -7.02
C ARG A 204 8.24 13.27 -7.27
N HIS A 205 7.36 14.26 -7.09
CA HIS A 205 5.92 14.12 -7.27
C HIS A 205 5.58 13.31 -8.52
N LEU A 206 4.54 12.48 -8.46
CA LEU A 206 4.09 11.64 -9.58
C LEU A 206 3.93 12.45 -10.90
N SER A 207 3.54 13.73 -10.77
CA SER A 207 3.47 14.70 -11.86
C SER A 207 4.82 14.96 -12.54
N ASP A 208 5.92 15.03 -11.79
CA ASP A 208 7.26 15.34 -12.32
C ASP A 208 7.85 14.14 -13.07
N TYR A 209 7.63 12.93 -12.55
CA TYR A 209 8.01 11.69 -13.23
C TYR A 209 7.32 11.57 -14.60
N ILE A 210 6.05 11.97 -14.67
CA ILE A 210 5.25 11.84 -15.88
C ILE A 210 5.45 13.00 -16.84
N ASN A 211 5.68 14.22 -16.35
CA ASN A 211 6.11 15.33 -17.19
C ASN A 211 7.41 14.99 -17.94
N MET A 212 8.35 14.31 -17.27
CA MET A 212 9.59 13.82 -17.89
C MET A 212 9.34 12.76 -18.99
N LEU A 213 8.38 11.85 -18.77
CA LEU A 213 8.00 10.84 -19.78
C LEU A 213 7.21 11.42 -20.95
N SER A 214 6.42 12.48 -20.73
CA SER A 214 5.64 13.15 -21.78
C SER A 214 6.43 14.12 -22.66
N SER A 215 7.69 14.40 -22.30
CA SER A 215 8.63 15.22 -23.07
C SER A 215 9.58 14.42 -23.98
N LEU A 216 9.42 13.09 -24.02
CA LEU A 216 10.12 12.15 -24.91
C LEU A 216 9.20 11.77 -26.08
#